data_AF-A0A2P8B2L2-F1
#
_entry.id   AF-A0A2P8B2L2-F1
#
_cell.length_a   1.000
_cell.length_b   1.000
_cell.length_c   1.000
_cell.angle_alpha   90.00
_cell.angle_beta   90.00
_cell.angle_gamma   90.00
#
_symmetry.space_group_name_H-M   'P 1'
#
loop_
_entity.id
_entity.type
_entity.pdbx_description
1 polymer ?
#
loop_
_entity_poly.entity_id
_entity_poly.type
_entity_poly.pdbx_seq_one_letter_code
_entity_poly.pdbx_strand_id
1 'polypeptide(L)' 'MVVGQKVALGRVHAGKTVTIDVTDTTLTVECDDGPRTFRRTNDQPVRSIKAHRPRKTDHLPARV' A
#
# COMPACT_ATOMS: atom_id res chain seq x y z
N MET A 1 7.67 -3.25 -18.34
CA MET A 1 6.57 -2.38 -17.88
C MET A 1 6.16 -2.81 -16.47
N VAL A 2 6.16 -1.91 -15.48
CA VAL A 2 5.59 -2.17 -14.14
C VAL A 2 4.23 -1.50 -14.11
N VAL A 3 3.17 -2.28 -14.27
CA VAL A 3 1.80 -1.76 -14.14
C VAL A 3 1.49 -1.73 -12.65
N GLY A 4 1.55 -0.54 -12.05
CA GLY A 4 1.15 -0.33 -10.67
C GLY A 4 -0.35 -0.04 -10.60
N GLN A 5 -1.05 -0.66 -9.66
CA GLN A 5 -2.41 -0.29 -9.29
C GLN A 5 -2.36 0.82 -8.22
N LYS A 6 -3.09 1.91 -8.44
CA LYS A 6 -3.29 2.94 -7.41
C LYS A 6 -4.64 2.70 -6.74
N VAL A 7 -4.66 2.64 -5.41
CA VAL A 7 -5.89 2.51 -4.62
C VAL A 7 -6.09 3.78 -3.79
N ALA A 8 -7.34 4.25 -3.71
CA ALA A 8 -7.68 5.43 -2.93
C ALA A 8 -8.01 5.04 -1.49
N LEU A 9 -7.13 5.37 -0.55
CA LEU A 9 -7.38 5.19 0.88
C LEU A 9 -7.92 6.46 1.54
N GLY A 10 -7.63 7.63 0.95
CA GLY A 10 -8.01 8.94 1.47
C GLY A 10 -6.89 9.60 2.28
N ARG A 11 -7.06 10.90 2.57
CA ARG A 11 -6.04 11.71 3.27
C ARG A 11 -5.80 11.29 4.72
N VAL A 12 -6.80 10.65 5.35
CA VAL A 12 -6.72 10.16 6.74
C VAL A 12 -5.61 9.12 6.96
N HIS A 13 -5.17 8.43 5.90
CA HIS A 13 -4.05 7.48 5.95
C HIS A 13 -2.76 8.04 5.34
N ALA A 14 -2.69 9.33 5.02
CA ALA A 14 -1.47 9.95 4.50
C ALA A 14 -0.36 9.94 5.57
N GLY A 15 0.85 9.54 5.18
CA GLY A 15 2.00 9.43 6.10
C GLY A 15 1.92 8.26 7.08
N LYS A 16 0.88 7.43 7.03
CA LYS A 16 0.73 6.24 7.87
C LYS A 16 1.23 4.99 7.14
N THR A 17 1.82 4.07 7.90
CA THR A 17 2.06 2.70 7.44
C THR A 17 0.77 1.91 7.57
N VAL A 18 0.37 1.21 6.51
CA VAL A 18 -0.80 0.33 6.50
C VAL A 18 -0.38 -1.10 6.18
N THR A 19 -1.10 -2.07 6.73
CA THR A 19 -0.93 -3.49 6.40
C THR A 19 -1.82 -3.83 5.22
N ILE A 20 -1.28 -4.58 4.26
CA ILE A 20 -2.03 -5.02 3.09
C ILE A 20 -1.85 -6.52 2.92
N ASP A 21 -2.96 -7.26 2.96
CA ASP A 21 -3.02 -8.64 2.55
C ASP A 21 -3.28 -8.71 1.05
N VAL A 22 -2.38 -9.39 0.34
CA VAL A 22 -2.45 -9.55 -1.11
C VAL A 22 -2.75 -11.00 -1.44
N THR A 23 -3.91 -11.23 -2.06
CA THR A 23 -4.30 -12.53 -2.60
C THR A 23 -4.09 -12.55 -4.12
N ASP A 24 -4.47 -13.66 -4.77
CA ASP A 24 -4.42 -13.77 -6.22
C ASP A 24 -5.30 -12.71 -6.91
N THR A 25 -6.47 -12.41 -6.35
CA THR A 25 -7.48 -11.55 -7.01
C THR A 25 -7.83 -10.28 -6.23
N THR A 26 -7.38 -10.14 -4.98
CA THR A 26 -7.73 -9.02 -4.11
C THR A 26 -6.55 -8.42 -3.36
N LEU A 27 -6.72 -7.16 -2.96
CA LEU A 27 -5.88 -6.40 -2.04
C LEU A 27 -6.78 -5.98 -0.87
N THR A 28 -6.54 -6.49 0.33
CA THR A 28 -7.24 -6.08 1.54
C THR A 28 -6.32 -5.19 2.36
N VAL A 29 -6.72 -3.96 2.60
CA VAL A 29 -5.97 -2.98 3.39
C VAL A 29 -6.60 -2.87 4.76
N GLU A 30 -5.82 -3.13 5.79
CA GLU A 30 -6.23 -2.88 7.18
C GLU A 30 -6.12 -1.38 7.46
N CYS A 31 -7.26 -0.74 7.73
CA CYS A 31 -7.38 0.68 8.03
C CYS A 31 -8.00 0.85 9.42
N ASP A 32 -7.69 1.98 10.08
CA ASP A 32 -8.25 2.35 11.39
C ASP A 32 -9.79 2.36 11.39
N ASP A 33 -10.40 2.68 10.24
CA ASP A 33 -11.86 2.75 10.04
C ASP A 33 -12.47 1.40 9.60
N GLY A 34 -11.69 0.32 9.61
CA GLY A 34 -12.07 -1.03 9.17
C GLY A 34 -11.45 -1.44 7.82
N PRO A 35 -11.39 -2.75 7.54
CA PRO A 35 -10.69 -3.29 6.38
C PRO A 35 -11.35 -2.87 5.05
N ARG A 36 -10.53 -2.58 4.04
CA ARG A 36 -10.98 -2.22 2.69
C ARG A 36 -10.43 -3.16 1.65
N THR A 37 -11.30 -3.78 0.87
CA THR A 37 -10.91 -4.74 -0.17
C THR A 37 -11.04 -4.14 -1.57
N PHE A 38 -10.00 -4.31 -2.39
CA PHE A 38 -9.95 -3.91 -3.79
C PHE A 38 -9.66 -5.11 -4.68
N ARG A 39 -10.24 -5.15 -5.87
CA ARG A 39 -9.90 -6.16 -6.89
C ARG A 39 -8.54 -5.85 -7.51
N ARG A 40 -7.69 -6.85 -7.70
CA ARG A 40 -6.43 -6.73 -8.43
C ARG A 40 -6.72 -6.48 -9.91
N THR A 41 -5.98 -5.54 -10.51
CA THR A 41 -6.09 -5.22 -11.95
C THR A 41 -5.01 -5.91 -12.79
N ASN A 42 -4.21 -6.78 -12.19
CA ASN A 42 -3.10 -7.47 -12.84
C ASN A 42 -2.88 -8.82 -12.17
N ASP A 43 -2.78 -9.87 -12.99
CA ASP A 43 -2.62 -11.28 -12.59
C ASP A 43 -1.15 -11.68 -12.45
N GLN A 44 -0.21 -10.77 -12.74
CA GLN A 44 1.21 -11.03 -12.54
C GLN A 44 1.52 -11.29 -11.06
N PRO A 45 2.39 -12.26 -10.74
CA PRO A 45 2.77 -12.54 -9.36
C PRO A 45 3.49 -11.35 -8.72
N VAL A 46 3.33 -11.20 -7.40
CA VAL A 46 4.02 -10.16 -6.62
C VAL A 46 5.49 -10.51 -6.52
N ARG A 47 6.32 -9.83 -7.32
CA ARG A 47 7.78 -10.04 -7.35
C ARG A 47 8.61 -9.03 -6.56
N SER A 48 8.01 -7.92 -6.14
CA SER A 48 8.72 -6.84 -5.46
C SER A 48 7.83 -6.16 -4.44
N ILE A 49 8.19 -6.29 -3.16
CA ILE A 49 7.50 -5.65 -2.04
C ILE A 49 8.36 -4.46 -1.61
N LYS A 50 8.14 -3.32 -2.29
CA LYS A 50 8.91 -2.09 -2.01
C LYS A 50 8.74 -1.59 -0.57
N ALA A 51 7.62 -1.94 0.09
CA ALA A 51 7.38 -1.60 1.49
C ALA A 51 8.40 -2.25 2.45
N HIS A 52 8.94 -3.42 2.12
CA HIS A 52 9.93 -4.12 2.97
C HIS A 52 11.35 -3.55 2.84
N ARG A 53 11.61 -2.78 1.78
CA ARG A 53 12.79 -1.92 1.65
C ARG A 53 12.35 -0.50 1.26
N PRO A 54 11.78 0.26 2.20
CA PRO A 54 11.40 1.63 1.91
C PRO A 54 12.66 2.38 1.49
N ARG A 55 12.67 2.93 0.27
CA ARG A 55 13.69 3.91 -0.09
C ARG A 55 13.52 5.05 0.89
N LYS A 56 14.58 5.38 1.65
CA LYS A 56 14.62 6.59 2.46
C LYS A 56 14.29 7.73 1.53
N THR A 57 13.06 8.20 1.64
CA THR A 57 12.64 9.41 0.97
C THR A 57 12.97 10.48 1.99
N ASP A 58 13.67 11.53 1.56
CA ASP A 58 14.10 12.63 2.43
C ASP A 58 12.88 13.48 2.84
N HIS A 59 11.98 12.89 3.63
CA HIS A 59 11.06 13.62 4.46
C HIS A 59 11.56 13.43 5.89
N LEU A 60 12.42 14.38 6.29
CA LEU A 60 12.78 14.65 7.68
C LEU A 60 11.55 14.49 8.60
N PRO A 61 11.65 13.77 9.73
CA PRO A 61 10.62 13.85 10.74
C PRO A 61 10.64 15.26 11.34
N ALA A 62 9.46 15.88 11.47
CA ALA A 62 9.30 17.04 12.32
C ALA A 62 9.71 16.64 13.74
N ARG A 63 10.73 17.33 14.27
CA ARG A 63 11.17 17.26 15.65
C ARG A 63 10.02 17.66 16.59
N VAL A 64 9.90 16.96 17.71
CA VAL A 64 9.39 17.49 18.98
C VAL A 64 10.54 17.44 19.97
#